data_AF-A0A3G1A5V7-F1
#
_entry.id   AF-A0A3G1A5V7-F1
#
_cell.length_a   1.000
_cell.length_b   1.000
_cell.length_c   1.000
_cell.angle_alpha   90.00
_cell.angle_beta   90.00
_cell.angle_gamma   90.00
#
_symmetry.space_group_name_H-M   'P 1'
#
loop_
_entity.id
_entity.type
_entity.pdbx_description
1 polymer ?
#
loop_
_entity_poly.entity_id
_entity_poly.type
_entity_poly.pdbx_seq_one_letter_code
_entity_poly.pdbx_strand_id
1 'polypeptide(L)'
;MNQSVGEKIFCPHCGDYITPKIERTATPTGELIIEYYCPRHGLIKTEKKKNYGGNPAKIPGGLYIALEGIDGSGKTTQASLLYEYLTNKGYSVIVVREPWVQAIKEVLYKYNLDVEAEVYLFAADRIILQREIVLPALSEGKIVISDRTLYASLAYQSSRGADQDFIRRVNKFVKPPDIVFLLDIPVEKAMERLRNRSSLTRFEDPTYMYRVREKYLKLAEEEKDKFIVLDASGTIEEVHKQFINKIEEILQNLKANKT
;
A
#
# COMPACT_ATOMS: atom_id res chain seq x y z
N MET A 1 -14.91 24.25 -4.78
CA MET A 1 -16.04 23.77 -3.95
C MET A 1 -16.76 22.71 -4.74
N ASN A 2 -16.62 21.44 -4.35
CA ASN A 2 -17.50 20.35 -4.77
C ASN A 2 -17.51 19.36 -3.61
N GLN A 3 -18.33 19.66 -2.60
CA GLN A 3 -18.75 18.64 -1.65
C GLN A 3 -19.65 17.68 -2.43
N SER A 4 -19.12 16.51 -2.79
CA SER A 4 -19.94 15.43 -3.32
C SER A 4 -20.97 15.08 -2.24
N VAL A 5 -22.23 15.42 -2.49
CA VAL A 5 -23.38 14.88 -1.75
C VAL A 5 -23.17 13.36 -1.69
N GLY A 6 -23.07 12.79 -0.49
CA GLY A 6 -22.73 11.38 -0.30
C GLY A 6 -23.63 10.51 -1.16
N GLU A 7 -23.03 9.78 -2.10
CA GLU A 7 -23.73 8.99 -3.11
C GLU A 7 -24.68 8.01 -2.41
N LYS A 8 -26.00 8.25 -2.51
CA LYS A 8 -27.00 7.37 -1.90
C LYS A 8 -27.18 6.11 -2.76
N ILE A 9 -27.27 4.96 -2.09
CA ILE A 9 -27.48 3.67 -2.75
C ILE A 9 -28.66 2.94 -2.09
N PHE A 10 -29.48 2.26 -2.89
CA PHE A 10 -30.57 1.46 -2.36
C PHE A 10 -30.04 0.21 -1.65
N CYS A 11 -30.44 0.00 -0.40
CA CYS A 11 -30.16 -1.23 0.34
C CYS A 11 -31.42 -2.13 0.34
N PRO A 12 -31.37 -3.34 -0.25
CA PRO A 12 -32.54 -4.22 -0.32
C PRO A 12 -32.99 -4.73 1.06
N HIS A 13 -32.08 -4.77 2.03
CA HIS A 13 -32.38 -5.17 3.41
C HIS A 13 -33.03 -4.05 4.23
N CYS A 14 -32.66 -2.78 3.98
CA CYS A 14 -33.34 -1.64 4.61
C CYS A 14 -34.68 -1.32 3.94
N GLY A 15 -34.81 -1.62 2.65
CA GLY A 15 -35.92 -1.14 1.82
C GLY A 15 -35.86 0.37 1.53
N ASP A 16 -34.68 1.01 1.67
CA ASP A 16 -34.51 2.46 1.53
C ASP A 16 -33.11 2.82 0.97
N TYR A 17 -32.98 4.06 0.49
CA TYR A 17 -31.73 4.66 0.07
C TYR A 17 -30.91 5.12 1.28
N ILE A 18 -29.71 4.57 1.41
CA ILE A 18 -28.78 4.86 2.51
C ILE A 18 -27.52 5.54 1.99
N THR A 19 -26.78 6.18 2.91
CA THR A 19 -25.40 6.61 2.66
C THR A 19 -24.47 5.43 2.98
N PRO A 20 -23.82 4.81 1.99
CA PRO A 20 -22.99 3.63 2.21
C PRO A 20 -21.61 4.03 2.74
N LYS A 21 -20.98 3.16 3.53
CA LYS A 21 -19.52 3.14 3.62
C LYS A 21 -19.00 2.53 2.32
N ILE A 22 -18.12 3.22 1.61
CA ILE A 22 -17.58 2.75 0.33
C ILE A 22 -16.12 2.35 0.54
N GLU A 23 -15.79 1.11 0.20
CA GLU A 23 -14.41 0.62 0.17
C GLU A 23 -13.99 0.42 -1.29
N ARG A 24 -12.76 0.84 -1.60
CA ARG A 24 -12.22 0.78 -2.96
C ARG A 24 -10.89 0.04 -2.93
N THR A 25 -10.83 -1.05 -3.70
CA THR A 25 -9.70 -1.97 -3.74
C THR A 25 -9.23 -2.10 -5.18
N ALA A 26 -8.06 -1.54 -5.46
CA ALA A 26 -7.39 -1.76 -6.73
C ALA A 26 -6.79 -3.17 -6.78
N THR A 27 -6.92 -3.84 -7.92
CA THR A 27 -6.45 -5.21 -8.11
C THR A 27 -5.14 -5.27 -8.89
N PRO A 28 -4.39 -6.38 -8.77
CA PRO A 28 -3.23 -6.65 -9.62
C PRO A 28 -3.56 -6.80 -11.11
N THR A 29 -4.82 -7.01 -11.46
CA THR A 29 -5.30 -7.05 -12.85
C THR A 29 -5.56 -5.65 -13.44
N GLY A 30 -5.38 -4.58 -12.63
CA GLY A 30 -5.68 -3.21 -13.03
C GLY A 30 -7.18 -2.88 -13.04
N GLU A 31 -7.96 -3.58 -12.22
CA GLU A 31 -9.38 -3.33 -12.00
C GLU A 31 -9.57 -2.63 -10.64
N LEU A 32 -10.54 -1.73 -10.55
CA LEU A 32 -11.01 -1.18 -9.28
C LEU A 32 -12.26 -1.95 -8.85
N ILE A 33 -12.17 -2.61 -7.71
CA ILE A 33 -13.32 -3.18 -7.02
C ILE A 33 -13.87 -2.11 -6.08
N ILE A 34 -15.13 -1.74 -6.27
CA ILE A 34 -15.85 -0.78 -5.41
C ILE A 34 -16.93 -1.53 -4.66
N GLU A 35 -16.81 -1.56 -3.33
CA GLU A 35 -17.72 -2.25 -2.44
C GLU A 35 -18.51 -1.24 -1.62
N TYR A 36 -19.83 -1.39 -1.66
CA TYR A 36 -20.77 -0.52 -0.94
C TYR A 36 -21.29 -1.29 0.26
N TYR A 37 -21.08 -0.74 1.46
CA TYR A 37 -21.51 -1.31 2.72
C TYR A 37 -22.64 -0.48 3.32
N CYS A 38 -23.76 -1.13 3.58
CA CYS A 38 -24.80 -0.61 4.44
C CYS A 38 -24.29 -0.56 5.89
N PRO A 39 -24.47 0.56 6.63
CA PRO A 39 -24.08 0.64 8.04
C PRO A 39 -24.74 -0.41 8.95
N ARG A 40 -25.87 -1.00 8.51
CA ARG A 40 -26.64 -1.98 9.27
C ARG A 40 -26.45 -3.42 8.79
N HIS A 41 -26.24 -3.62 7.50
CA HIS A 41 -26.34 -4.94 6.86
C HIS A 41 -25.04 -5.41 6.19
N GLY A 42 -23.98 -4.60 6.23
CA GLY A 42 -22.71 -4.95 5.59
C GLY A 42 -22.76 -4.78 4.08
N LEU A 43 -22.01 -5.62 3.35
CA LEU A 43 -21.84 -5.50 1.90
C LEU A 43 -23.18 -5.66 1.17
N ILE A 44 -23.52 -4.68 0.31
CA ILE A 44 -24.77 -4.67 -0.47
C ILE A 44 -24.56 -4.65 -1.98
N LYS A 45 -23.41 -4.17 -2.46
CA LYS A 45 -23.09 -4.11 -3.89
C LYS A 45 -21.58 -4.13 -4.10
N THR A 46 -21.16 -4.82 -5.16
CA THR A 46 -19.79 -4.79 -5.67
C THR A 46 -19.80 -4.36 -7.13
N GLU A 47 -18.98 -3.38 -7.50
CA GLU A 47 -18.73 -2.98 -8.89
C GLU A 47 -17.28 -3.27 -9.27
N LYS A 48 -17.02 -3.65 -10.53
CA LYS A 48 -15.68 -3.76 -11.10
C LYS A 48 -15.52 -2.75 -12.24
N LYS A 49 -14.53 -1.86 -12.16
CA LYS A 49 -14.24 -0.86 -13.19
C LYS A 49 -12.81 -1.01 -13.70
N LYS A 50 -12.63 -0.92 -15.02
CA LYS A 50 -11.30 -0.69 -15.63
C LYS A 50 -11.15 0.81 -15.85
N ASN A 51 -10.31 1.47 -15.05
CA ASN A 51 -10.22 2.93 -15.02
C ASN A 51 -9.25 3.53 -16.07
N TYR A 52 -8.86 2.76 -17.08
CA TYR A 52 -7.98 3.26 -18.15
C TYR A 52 -8.76 3.25 -19.48
N GLY A 53 -8.74 4.38 -20.19
CA GLY A 53 -9.23 4.43 -21.57
C GLY A 53 -8.47 3.47 -22.49
N GLY A 54 -8.94 3.29 -23.73
CA GLY A 54 -8.44 2.24 -24.64
C GLY A 54 -6.94 2.26 -24.99
N ASN A 55 -6.19 3.30 -24.61
CA ASN A 55 -4.74 3.37 -24.78
C ASN A 55 -4.04 4.13 -23.63
N PRO A 56 -3.69 3.46 -22.51
CA PRO A 56 -3.05 4.12 -21.38
C PRO A 56 -1.61 4.54 -21.68
N ALA A 57 -1.21 5.68 -21.12
CA ALA A 57 0.18 6.13 -21.11
C ALA A 57 1.07 5.11 -20.40
N LYS A 58 2.16 4.73 -21.06
CA LYS A 58 3.17 3.81 -20.54
C LYS A 58 4.41 4.57 -20.08
N ILE A 59 5.04 4.09 -19.02
CA ILE A 59 6.36 4.54 -18.58
C ILE A 59 7.37 3.50 -19.09
N PRO A 60 8.25 3.83 -20.07
CA PRO A 60 9.35 2.95 -20.44
C PRO A 60 10.11 2.39 -19.24
N GLY A 61 10.19 1.06 -19.11
CA GLY A 61 10.78 0.35 -17.97
C GLY A 61 9.88 0.16 -16.75
N GLY A 62 8.68 0.76 -16.76
CA GLY A 62 7.75 0.78 -15.63
C GLY A 62 8.16 1.78 -14.54
N LEU A 63 7.33 1.91 -13.51
CA LEU A 63 7.64 2.66 -12.29
C LEU A 63 7.17 1.87 -11.08
N TYR A 64 8.09 1.50 -10.19
CA TYR A 64 7.79 0.74 -8.99
C TYR A 64 7.79 1.63 -7.75
N ILE A 65 6.62 1.78 -7.13
CA ILE A 65 6.38 2.66 -5.98
C ILE A 65 6.00 1.79 -4.77
N ALA A 66 6.67 1.98 -3.65
CA ALA A 66 6.29 1.37 -2.37
C ALA A 66 5.66 2.39 -1.43
N LEU A 67 4.62 1.96 -0.70
CA LEU A 67 4.08 2.68 0.43
C LEU A 67 4.44 1.90 1.71
N GLU A 68 5.13 2.58 2.61
CA GLU A 68 5.70 2.02 3.84
C GLU A 68 5.30 2.85 5.06
N GLY A 69 5.44 2.28 6.26
CA GLY A 69 5.09 2.91 7.53
C GLY A 69 4.39 1.95 8.47
N ILE A 70 4.20 2.37 9.72
CA ILE A 70 3.58 1.55 10.78
C ILE A 70 2.10 1.25 10.47
N ASP A 71 1.54 0.22 11.12
CA ASP A 71 0.11 -0.05 11.02
C ASP A 71 -0.71 1.15 11.51
N GLY A 72 -1.85 1.42 10.87
CA GLY A 72 -2.64 2.64 11.13
C GLY A 72 -2.16 3.90 10.39
N SER A 73 -1.03 3.87 9.68
CA SER A 73 -0.54 5.06 8.93
C SER A 73 -1.37 5.43 7.69
N GLY A 74 -2.18 4.51 7.18
CA GLY A 74 -3.06 4.76 6.02
C GLY A 74 -2.54 4.27 4.67
N LYS A 75 -1.47 3.44 4.64
CA LYS A 75 -0.87 2.88 3.41
C LYS A 75 -1.89 2.35 2.41
N THR A 76 -2.74 1.40 2.84
CA THR A 76 -3.74 0.77 1.97
C THR A 76 -4.71 1.79 1.38
N THR A 77 -5.19 2.75 2.19
CA THR A 77 -6.07 3.82 1.72
C THR A 77 -5.39 4.70 0.70
N GLN A 78 -4.15 5.13 0.96
CA GLN A 78 -3.41 5.98 0.06
C GLN A 78 -2.99 5.27 -1.23
N ALA A 79 -2.73 3.95 -1.18
CA ALA A 79 -2.48 3.13 -2.37
C ALA A 79 -3.69 3.13 -3.31
N SER A 80 -4.90 2.91 -2.78
CA SER A 80 -6.14 2.96 -3.58
C SER A 80 -6.40 4.34 -4.17
N LEU A 81 -6.23 5.41 -3.38
CA LEU A 81 -6.42 6.78 -3.87
C LEU A 81 -5.39 7.16 -4.95
N LEU A 82 -4.12 6.78 -4.75
CA LEU A 82 -3.05 7.03 -5.73
C LEU A 82 -3.29 6.25 -7.03
N TYR A 83 -3.76 5.01 -6.92
CA TYR A 83 -4.21 4.25 -8.07
C TYR A 83 -5.27 5.03 -8.85
N GLU A 84 -6.39 5.41 -8.21
CA GLU A 84 -7.48 6.13 -8.86
C GLU A 84 -7.03 7.43 -9.53
N TYR A 85 -6.20 8.20 -8.82
CA TYR A 85 -5.64 9.43 -9.35
C TYR A 85 -4.83 9.19 -10.64
N LEU A 86 -3.91 8.22 -10.61
CA LEU A 86 -3.05 7.90 -11.77
C LEU A 86 -3.85 7.25 -12.91
N THR A 87 -4.86 6.45 -12.60
CA THR A 87 -5.77 5.88 -13.60
C THR A 87 -6.54 6.95 -14.34
N ASN A 88 -7.07 7.92 -13.60
CA ASN A 88 -7.81 9.05 -14.18
C ASN A 88 -6.90 9.97 -15.00
N LYS A 89 -5.59 9.98 -14.70
CA LYS A 89 -4.57 10.64 -15.53
C LYS A 89 -4.16 9.82 -16.77
N GLY A 90 -4.71 8.62 -16.94
CA GLY A 90 -4.54 7.79 -18.12
C GLY A 90 -3.31 6.87 -18.09
N TYR A 91 -2.60 6.71 -16.97
CA TYR A 91 -1.48 5.75 -16.87
C TYR A 91 -1.98 4.36 -16.60
N SER A 92 -1.33 3.29 -17.07
CA SER A 92 -1.68 1.93 -16.61
C SER A 92 -1.05 1.65 -15.23
N VAL A 93 -1.86 1.31 -14.23
CA VAL A 93 -1.44 1.09 -12.83
C VAL A 93 -1.95 -0.25 -12.31
N ILE A 94 -1.17 -0.89 -11.45
CA ILE A 94 -1.64 -2.01 -10.63
C ILE A 94 -1.28 -1.75 -9.17
N VAL A 95 -2.07 -2.32 -8.26
CA VAL A 95 -1.76 -2.31 -6.83
C VAL A 95 -1.53 -3.75 -6.37
N VAL A 96 -0.45 -3.94 -5.61
CA VAL A 96 -0.09 -5.20 -4.98
C VAL A 96 0.15 -4.97 -3.49
N ARG A 97 0.09 -6.05 -2.70
CA ARG A 97 0.28 -5.99 -1.26
C ARG A 97 1.01 -7.22 -0.77
N GLU A 98 1.92 -7.01 0.17
CA GLU A 98 2.60 -8.08 0.90
C GLU A 98 2.00 -8.26 2.31
N PRO A 99 1.86 -9.51 2.82
CA PRO A 99 2.09 -10.76 2.10
C PRO A 99 1.00 -11.06 1.07
N TRP A 100 1.38 -11.65 -0.05
CA TRP A 100 0.56 -11.90 -1.24
C TRP A 100 -0.08 -13.30 -1.27
N VAL A 101 0.73 -14.33 -1.06
CA VAL A 101 0.34 -15.74 -1.18
C VAL A 101 -0.47 -16.15 0.05
N GLN A 102 -1.73 -16.54 -0.18
CA GLN A 102 -2.68 -16.88 0.88
C GLN A 102 -2.14 -17.95 1.84
N ALA A 103 -1.51 -19.02 1.32
CA ALA A 103 -0.93 -20.07 2.17
C ALA A 103 0.20 -19.55 3.08
N ILE A 104 1.07 -18.67 2.57
CA ILE A 104 2.14 -18.07 3.37
C ILE A 104 1.55 -17.13 4.42
N LYS A 105 0.55 -16.32 4.03
CA LYS A 105 -0.19 -15.43 4.91
C LYS A 105 -0.82 -16.20 6.09
N GLU A 106 -1.46 -17.33 5.81
CA GLU A 106 -2.04 -18.20 6.84
C GLU A 106 -0.97 -18.68 7.82
N VAL A 107 0.18 -19.14 7.34
CA VAL A 107 1.28 -19.58 8.21
C VAL A 107 1.80 -18.43 9.08
N LEU A 108 2.04 -17.26 8.49
CA LEU A 108 2.54 -16.07 9.21
C LEU A 108 1.63 -15.65 10.37
N TYR A 109 0.30 -15.70 10.17
CA TYR A 109 -0.66 -15.23 11.17
C TYR A 109 -1.16 -16.32 12.12
N LYS A 110 -1.14 -17.60 11.73
CA LYS A 110 -1.63 -18.71 12.56
C LYS A 110 -0.60 -19.19 13.58
N TYR A 111 0.68 -19.15 13.23
CA TYR A 111 1.74 -19.69 14.07
C TYR A 111 2.53 -18.57 14.76
N ASN A 112 3.06 -18.87 15.95
CA ASN A 112 4.06 -18.04 16.60
C ASN A 112 5.43 -18.47 16.10
N LEU A 113 5.95 -17.73 15.12
CA LEU A 113 7.19 -18.07 14.41
C LEU A 113 8.39 -17.32 15.01
N ASP A 114 9.55 -17.98 14.99
CA ASP A 114 10.84 -17.32 15.17
C ASP A 114 11.04 -16.25 14.09
N VAL A 115 11.75 -15.18 14.43
CA VAL A 115 11.87 -14.01 13.56
C VAL A 115 12.58 -14.36 12.25
N GLU A 116 13.53 -15.28 12.27
CA GLU A 116 14.23 -15.77 11.08
C GLU A 116 13.29 -16.54 10.15
N ALA A 117 12.38 -17.35 10.70
CA ALA A 117 11.37 -18.06 9.92
C ALA A 117 10.40 -17.07 9.25
N GLU A 118 9.99 -16.00 9.96
CA GLU A 118 9.20 -14.91 9.34
C GLU A 118 9.95 -14.26 8.18
N VAL A 119 11.25 -13.96 8.33
CA VAL A 119 12.08 -13.37 7.26
C VAL A 119 12.08 -14.27 6.02
N TYR A 120 12.26 -15.58 6.17
CA TYR A 120 12.22 -16.51 5.04
C TYR A 120 10.85 -16.55 4.36
N LEU A 121 9.77 -16.60 5.14
CA LEU A 121 8.41 -16.65 4.59
C LEU A 121 8.05 -15.37 3.83
N PHE A 122 8.35 -14.19 4.40
CA PHE A 122 8.15 -12.92 3.70
C PHE A 122 9.00 -12.81 2.44
N ALA A 123 10.24 -13.32 2.46
CA ALA A 123 11.08 -13.30 1.27
C ALA A 123 10.57 -14.24 0.18
N ALA A 124 10.10 -15.45 0.54
CA ALA A 124 9.51 -16.39 -0.42
C ALA A 124 8.26 -15.79 -1.07
N ASP A 125 7.36 -15.22 -0.27
CA ASP A 125 6.16 -14.51 -0.72
C ASP A 125 6.49 -13.40 -1.73
N ARG A 126 7.46 -12.55 -1.37
CA ARG A 126 7.91 -11.43 -2.18
C ARG A 126 8.51 -11.86 -3.51
N ILE A 127 9.29 -12.94 -3.53
CA ILE A 127 9.87 -13.48 -4.77
C ILE A 127 8.77 -13.96 -5.71
N ILE A 128 7.74 -14.65 -5.18
CA ILE A 128 6.58 -15.10 -5.96
C ILE A 128 5.85 -13.88 -6.55
N LEU A 129 5.47 -12.91 -5.70
CA LEU A 129 4.79 -11.69 -6.13
C LEU A 129 5.59 -10.93 -7.20
N GLN A 130 6.90 -10.82 -7.03
CA GLN A 130 7.76 -10.12 -7.98
C GLN A 130 7.81 -10.80 -9.35
N ARG A 131 7.98 -12.12 -9.37
CA ARG A 131 8.11 -12.88 -10.62
C ARG A 131 6.79 -12.98 -11.38
N GLU A 132 5.68 -13.16 -10.68
CA GLU A 132 4.38 -13.38 -11.30
C GLU A 132 3.68 -12.08 -11.70
N ILE A 133 3.88 -11.02 -10.92
CA ILE A 133 3.07 -9.80 -11.05
C ILE A 133 3.93 -8.55 -11.30
N VAL A 134 4.86 -8.24 -10.40
CA VAL A 134 5.56 -6.93 -10.41
C VAL A 134 6.45 -6.77 -11.64
N LEU A 135 7.38 -7.71 -11.87
CA LEU A 135 8.34 -7.62 -12.97
C LEU A 135 7.66 -7.67 -14.35
N PRO A 136 6.68 -8.57 -14.61
CA PRO A 136 5.91 -8.52 -15.84
C PRO A 136 5.19 -7.18 -16.04
N ALA A 137 4.51 -6.65 -15.02
CA ALA A 137 3.81 -5.37 -15.12
C ALA A 137 4.75 -4.19 -15.43
N LEU A 138 5.92 -4.14 -14.78
CA LEU A 138 6.92 -3.12 -15.07
C LEU A 138 7.45 -3.23 -16.51
N SER A 139 7.68 -4.44 -17.01
CA SER A 139 8.12 -4.67 -18.39
C SER A 139 7.10 -4.18 -19.44
N GLU A 140 5.80 -4.21 -19.09
CA GLU A 140 4.73 -3.66 -19.92
C GLU A 140 4.61 -2.13 -19.85
N GLY A 141 5.44 -1.48 -19.01
CA GLY A 141 5.47 -0.05 -18.78
C GLY A 141 4.41 0.46 -17.81
N LYS A 142 3.88 -0.40 -16.93
CA LYS A 142 2.90 -0.02 -15.90
C LYS A 142 3.56 0.65 -14.70
N ILE A 143 2.76 1.42 -13.97
CA ILE A 143 3.08 1.84 -12.61
C ILE A 143 2.63 0.72 -11.67
N VAL A 144 3.52 0.24 -10.81
CA VAL A 144 3.19 -0.74 -9.77
C VAL A 144 3.24 -0.04 -8.42
N ILE A 145 2.13 -0.04 -7.68
CA ILE A 145 2.05 0.47 -6.31
C ILE A 145 2.03 -0.72 -5.36
N SER A 146 3.00 -0.81 -4.46
CA SER A 146 3.10 -1.87 -3.44
C SER A 146 2.72 -1.32 -2.06
N ASP A 147 1.70 -1.89 -1.44
CA ASP A 147 1.48 -1.75 0.00
C ASP A 147 2.40 -2.74 0.72
N ARG A 148 3.51 -2.22 1.24
CA ARG A 148 4.67 -2.95 1.80
C ARG A 148 5.55 -3.66 0.76
N THR A 149 6.82 -3.78 1.12
CA THR A 149 7.92 -4.41 0.39
C THR A 149 9.00 -4.95 1.36
N LEU A 150 10.24 -5.16 0.89
CA LEU A 150 11.39 -5.54 1.72
C LEU A 150 11.63 -4.56 2.89
N TYR A 151 11.28 -3.28 2.75
CA TYR A 151 11.48 -2.29 3.80
C TYR A 151 10.58 -2.56 5.01
N ALA A 152 9.39 -3.15 4.82
CA ALA A 152 8.60 -3.68 5.92
C ALA A 152 9.36 -4.75 6.69
N SER A 153 10.08 -5.64 6.01
CA SER A 153 10.90 -6.65 6.69
C SER A 153 12.08 -6.03 7.45
N LEU A 154 12.76 -5.05 6.85
CA LEU A 154 13.84 -4.32 7.51
C LEU A 154 13.35 -3.54 8.74
N ALA A 155 12.12 -3.04 8.74
CA ALA A 155 11.57 -2.31 9.89
C ALA A 155 11.02 -3.28 10.97
N TYR A 156 10.10 -4.17 10.60
CA TYR A 156 9.39 -5.03 11.53
C TYR A 156 10.27 -6.17 12.07
N GLN A 157 10.80 -7.04 11.21
CA GLN A 157 11.59 -8.18 11.69
C GLN A 157 12.89 -7.73 12.39
N SER A 158 13.55 -6.66 11.95
CA SER A 158 14.73 -6.17 12.68
C SER A 158 14.38 -5.55 14.05
N SER A 159 13.19 -4.98 14.22
CA SER A 159 12.70 -4.51 15.53
C SER A 159 12.40 -5.66 16.50
N ARG A 160 12.30 -6.90 15.98
CA ARG A 160 12.18 -8.14 16.75
C ARG A 160 13.50 -8.89 16.93
N GLY A 161 14.63 -8.33 16.47
CA GLY A 161 15.96 -8.88 16.70
C GLY A 161 16.61 -9.57 15.49
N ALA A 162 15.93 -9.64 14.33
CA ALA A 162 16.58 -10.17 13.13
C ALA A 162 17.70 -9.23 12.63
N ASP A 163 18.82 -9.83 12.23
CA ASP A 163 19.94 -9.14 11.61
C ASP A 163 19.53 -8.49 10.26
N GLN A 164 19.86 -7.21 10.06
CA GLN A 164 19.46 -6.50 8.85
C GLN A 164 20.20 -7.01 7.62
N ASP A 165 21.48 -7.38 7.76
CA ASP A 165 22.24 -7.91 6.64
C ASP A 165 21.70 -9.28 6.21
N PHE A 166 21.26 -10.10 7.16
CA PHE A 166 20.53 -11.34 6.88
C PHE A 166 19.25 -11.06 6.09
N ILE A 167 18.42 -10.11 6.52
CA ILE A 167 17.19 -9.73 5.79
C ILE A 167 17.52 -9.31 4.36
N ARG A 168 18.54 -8.45 4.16
CA ARG A 168 18.98 -8.01 2.83
C ARG A 168 19.51 -9.17 1.99
N ARG A 169 20.33 -10.07 2.55
CA ARG A 169 20.88 -11.25 1.85
C ARG A 169 19.79 -12.19 1.36
N VAL A 170 18.79 -12.49 2.19
CA VAL A 170 17.67 -13.37 1.81
C VAL A 170 16.84 -12.74 0.68
N ASN A 171 16.76 -11.40 0.63
CA ASN A 171 16.00 -10.66 -0.38
C ASN A 171 16.81 -10.21 -1.61
N LYS A 172 18.05 -10.69 -1.79
CA LYS A 172 18.96 -10.22 -2.85
C LYS A 172 18.44 -10.36 -4.29
N PHE A 173 17.42 -11.18 -4.53
CA PHE A 173 16.83 -11.43 -5.84
C PHE A 173 15.59 -10.56 -6.14
N VAL A 174 15.20 -9.70 -5.21
CA VAL A 174 14.02 -8.83 -5.32
C VAL A 174 14.45 -7.49 -5.92
N LYS A 175 13.75 -7.00 -6.94
CA LYS A 175 13.95 -5.62 -7.43
C LYS A 175 13.46 -4.64 -6.34
N PRO A 176 14.31 -3.72 -5.84
CA PRO A 176 13.84 -2.69 -4.94
C PRO A 176 12.90 -1.72 -5.68
N PRO A 177 11.95 -1.09 -4.96
CA PRO A 177 11.15 -0.01 -5.53
C PRO A 177 12.04 1.16 -5.96
N ASP A 178 11.61 1.84 -7.01
CA ASP A 178 12.28 3.03 -7.52
C ASP A 178 12.05 4.20 -6.55
N ILE A 179 10.87 4.26 -5.92
CA ILE A 179 10.49 5.26 -4.89
C ILE A 179 9.81 4.58 -3.71
N VAL A 180 10.10 5.04 -2.50
CA VAL A 180 9.42 4.63 -1.27
C VAL A 180 8.76 5.84 -0.62
N PHE A 181 7.43 5.87 -0.58
CA PHE A 181 6.70 6.81 0.25
C PHE A 181 6.58 6.25 1.66
N LEU A 182 7.27 6.87 2.61
CA LEU A 182 7.15 6.55 4.03
C LEU A 182 6.06 7.43 4.64
N LEU A 183 4.93 6.84 5.02
CA LEU A 183 3.87 7.52 5.77
C LEU A 183 4.25 7.55 7.25
N ASP A 184 4.87 8.64 7.70
CA ASP A 184 5.23 8.84 9.10
C ASP A 184 4.05 9.39 9.89
N ILE A 185 3.80 8.81 11.07
CA ILE A 185 2.72 9.23 11.95
C ILE A 185 3.11 8.93 13.41
N PRO A 186 2.71 9.79 14.38
CA PRO A 186 2.81 9.44 15.79
C PRO A 186 2.09 8.11 16.10
N VAL A 187 2.71 7.27 16.94
CA VAL A 187 2.20 5.93 17.27
C VAL A 187 0.81 6.02 17.92
N GLU A 188 0.57 7.03 18.74
CA GLU A 188 -0.72 7.26 19.40
C GLU A 188 -1.85 7.45 18.40
N LYS A 189 -1.66 8.33 17.41
CA LYS A 189 -2.63 8.55 16.33
C LYS A 189 -2.84 7.30 15.49
N ALA A 190 -1.77 6.54 15.24
CA ALA A 190 -1.88 5.26 14.52
C ALA A 190 -2.70 4.23 15.31
N MET A 191 -2.47 4.13 16.62
CA MET A 191 -3.23 3.27 17.52
C MET A 191 -4.70 3.67 17.61
N GLU A 192 -5.01 4.97 17.66
CA GLU A 192 -6.39 5.47 17.62
C GLU A 192 -7.13 4.99 16.36
N ARG A 193 -6.47 5.03 15.19
CA ARG A 193 -7.03 4.53 13.94
C ARG A 193 -7.25 3.01 13.96
N LEU A 194 -6.36 2.27 14.62
CA LEU A 194 -6.43 0.80 14.71
C LEU A 194 -7.49 0.30 15.69
N ARG A 195 -7.80 1.04 16.77
CA ARG A 195 -8.83 0.67 17.77
C ARG A 195 -10.22 0.45 17.19
N ASN A 196 -10.49 0.98 15.99
CA ASN A 196 -11.74 0.76 15.28
C ASN A 196 -11.81 -0.60 14.54
N ARG A 197 -10.77 -1.44 14.62
CA ARG A 197 -10.75 -2.80 14.06
C ARG A 197 -11.09 -3.83 15.14
N SER A 198 -11.73 -4.92 14.73
CA SER A 198 -12.30 -5.96 15.62
C SER A 198 -11.29 -6.74 16.46
N SER A 199 -10.00 -6.74 16.10
CA SER A 199 -8.94 -7.40 16.87
C SER A 199 -7.56 -6.85 16.48
N LEU A 200 -6.73 -6.52 17.47
CA LEU A 200 -5.34 -6.16 17.20
C LEU A 200 -4.47 -7.40 16.96
N THR A 201 -3.49 -7.29 16.06
CA THR A 201 -2.47 -8.32 15.83
C THR A 201 -1.26 -8.14 16.75
N ARG A 202 -0.39 -9.15 16.87
CA ARG A 202 0.87 -9.06 17.64
C ARG A 202 1.81 -7.93 17.17
N PHE A 203 1.58 -7.39 15.97
CA PHE A 203 2.37 -6.31 15.40
C PHE A 203 1.86 -4.91 15.80
N GLU A 204 0.74 -4.83 16.52
CA GLU A 204 0.05 -3.59 16.89
C GLU A 204 0.22 -3.27 18.40
N ASP A 205 1.33 -3.74 18.99
CA ASP A 205 1.79 -3.30 20.31
C ASP A 205 2.48 -1.92 20.21
N PRO A 206 2.10 -0.92 21.03
CA PRO A 206 2.66 0.43 20.93
C PRO A 206 4.18 0.50 21.07
N THR A 207 4.76 -0.21 22.05
CA THR A 207 6.22 -0.21 22.29
C THR A 207 6.96 -0.80 21.10
N TYR A 208 6.39 -1.83 20.48
CA TYR A 208 6.89 -2.36 19.23
C TYR A 208 6.75 -1.38 18.07
N MET A 209 5.60 -0.71 17.91
CA MET A 209 5.38 0.28 16.85
C MET A 209 6.33 1.48 16.93
N TYR A 210 6.73 1.91 18.14
CA TYR A 210 7.79 2.92 18.30
C TYR A 210 9.09 2.50 17.66
N ARG A 211 9.58 1.29 17.98
CA ARG A 211 10.82 0.75 17.41
C ARG A 211 10.72 0.61 15.88
N VAL A 212 9.58 0.15 15.38
CA VAL A 212 9.35 0.02 13.94
C VAL A 212 9.37 1.39 13.25
N ARG A 213 8.74 2.41 13.83
CA ARG A 213 8.75 3.78 13.31
C ARG A 213 10.18 4.33 13.25
N GLU A 214 10.95 4.19 14.32
CA GLU A 214 12.36 4.61 14.36
C GLU A 214 13.19 3.91 13.30
N LYS A 215 12.99 2.60 13.09
CA LYS A 215 13.67 1.86 12.01
C LYS A 215 13.33 2.39 10.63
N TYR A 216 12.06 2.71 10.36
CA TYR A 216 11.67 3.31 9.08
C TYR A 216 12.32 4.68 8.86
N LEU A 217 12.32 5.54 9.86
CA LEU A 217 12.95 6.87 9.77
C LEU A 217 14.46 6.73 9.50
N LYS A 218 15.13 5.79 10.18
CA LYS A 218 16.54 5.50 9.92
C LYS A 218 16.78 5.00 8.49
N LEU A 219 15.95 4.10 7.98
CA LEU A 219 16.04 3.63 6.59
C LEU A 219 15.84 4.78 5.59
N ALA A 220 14.93 5.71 5.89
CA ALA A 220 14.71 6.90 5.06
C ALA A 220 15.92 7.84 5.07
N GLU A 221 16.63 7.94 6.19
CA GLU A 221 17.89 8.70 6.28
C GLU A 221 19.07 8.01 5.57
N GLU A 222 19.12 6.69 5.57
CA GLU A 222 20.17 5.90 4.90
C GLU A 222 19.97 5.86 3.38
N GLU A 223 18.72 5.85 2.89
CA GLU A 223 18.36 5.76 1.47
C GLU A 223 17.57 7.00 0.98
N LYS A 224 18.06 8.21 1.31
CA LYS A 224 17.40 9.52 1.04
C LYS A 224 17.01 9.76 -0.43
N ASP A 225 17.76 9.18 -1.37
CA ASP A 225 17.48 9.34 -2.80
C ASP A 225 16.22 8.58 -3.25
N LYS A 226 15.75 7.60 -2.45
CA LYS A 226 14.56 6.80 -2.74
C LYS A 226 13.38 7.12 -1.83
N PHE A 227 13.66 7.47 -0.58
CA PHE A 227 12.63 7.69 0.42
C PHE A 227 12.07 9.10 0.38
N ILE A 228 10.74 9.19 0.30
CA ILE A 228 9.98 10.42 0.45
C ILE A 228 9.12 10.26 1.71
N VAL A 229 9.51 10.96 2.77
CA VAL A 229 8.76 10.96 4.04
C VAL A 229 7.59 11.92 3.93
N LEU A 230 6.39 11.42 4.22
CA LEU A 230 5.14 12.18 4.22
C LEU A 230 4.55 12.19 5.63
N ASP A 231 4.08 13.35 6.07
CA ASP A 231 3.34 13.45 7.33
C ASP A 231 1.93 12.88 7.13
N ALA A 232 1.68 11.73 7.74
CA ALA A 232 0.43 11.00 7.67
C ALA A 232 -0.54 11.31 8.85
N SER A 233 -0.24 12.34 9.64
CA SER A 233 -0.99 12.71 10.85
C SER A 233 -2.23 13.57 10.60
N GLY A 234 -2.38 14.11 9.38
CA GLY A 234 -3.55 14.86 8.91
C GLY A 234 -4.71 13.99 8.42
N THR A 235 -5.66 14.60 7.70
CA THR A 235 -6.80 13.88 7.08
C THR A 235 -6.36 13.05 5.88
N ILE A 236 -7.23 12.12 5.44
CA ILE A 236 -6.96 11.28 4.26
C ILE A 236 -6.67 12.15 3.03
N GLU A 237 -7.42 13.23 2.85
CA GLU A 237 -7.31 14.15 1.72
C GLU A 237 -6.02 14.98 1.78
N GLU A 238 -5.64 15.45 2.96
CA GLU A 238 -4.40 16.20 3.17
C GLU A 238 -3.16 15.34 2.86
N VAL A 239 -3.15 14.11 3.35
CA VAL A 239 -2.09 13.13 3.07
C VAL A 239 -2.08 12.80 1.57
N HIS A 240 -3.24 12.57 0.96
CA HIS A 240 -3.33 12.26 -0.46
C HIS A 240 -2.83 13.39 -1.36
N LYS A 241 -3.08 14.65 -0.97
CA LYS A 241 -2.55 15.82 -1.67
C LYS A 241 -1.02 15.84 -1.65
N GLN A 242 -0.38 15.43 -0.55
CA GLN A 242 1.08 15.31 -0.50
C GLN A 242 1.60 14.26 -1.49
N PHE A 243 0.93 13.09 -1.59
CA PHE A 243 1.24 12.07 -2.59
C PHE A 243 1.14 12.62 -4.02
N ILE A 244 0.04 13.30 -4.35
CA ILE A 244 -0.19 13.89 -5.68
C ILE A 244 0.93 14.86 -6.05
N ASN A 245 1.28 15.78 -5.15
CA ASN A 245 2.32 16.77 -5.41
C ASN A 245 3.66 16.11 -5.76
N LYS A 246 4.03 15.08 -4.99
CA LYS A 246 5.31 14.38 -5.19
C LYS A 246 5.30 13.49 -6.42
N ILE A 247 4.21 12.78 -6.70
CA ILE A 247 4.14 11.92 -7.89
C ILE A 247 4.10 12.74 -9.18
N GLU A 248 3.47 13.92 -9.19
CA GLU A 248 3.51 14.81 -10.35
C GLU A 248 4.92 15.32 -10.64
N GLU A 249 5.69 15.71 -9.61
CA GLU A 249 7.10 16.10 -9.73
C GLU A 249 7.95 14.98 -10.36
N ILE A 250 7.80 13.75 -9.85
CA ILE A 250 8.47 12.56 -10.37
C ILE A 250 8.11 12.31 -11.84
N LEU A 251 6.82 12.32 -12.17
CA LEU A 251 6.35 12.05 -13.52
C LEU A 251 6.78 13.12 -14.53
N GLN A 252 6.91 14.38 -14.10
CA GLN A 252 7.47 15.46 -14.93
C GLN A 252 8.95 15.22 -15.21
N ASN A 253 9.75 14.89 -14.20
CA ASN A 253 11.18 14.61 -14.35
C ASN A 253 11.43 13.39 -15.26
N LEU A 254 10.62 12.34 -15.15
CA LEU A 254 10.68 11.16 -16.01
C LEU A 254 10.35 11.45 -17.48
N LYS A 255 9.54 12.48 -17.76
CA LYS A 255 9.25 12.95 -19.11
C LYS A 255 10.38 13.82 -19.65
N ALA A 256 10.91 14.73 -18.83
CA ALA A 256 12.00 15.63 -19.21
C ALA A 256 13.26 14.86 -19.62
N ASN A 257 13.64 13.81 -18.87
CA ASN A 257 14.81 12.97 -19.16
C ASN A 257 14.67 12.09 -20.41
N LYS A 258 13.56 12.17 -21.15
CA LYS A 258 13.31 11.45 -22.41
C LYS A 258 13.28 12.36 -23.64
N THR A 259 13.41 13.68 -23.44
CA THR A 259 13.56 14.70 -24.48
C THR A 259 15.03 15.07 -24.61
#